data_AF-A0A8X6FQ94-F1
#
_entry.id   AF-A0A8X6FQ94-F1
#
_cell.length_a   1.000
_cell.length_b   1.000
_cell.length_c   1.000
_cell.angle_alpha   90.00
_cell.angle_beta   90.00
_cell.angle_gamma   90.00
#
_symmetry.space_group_name_H-M   'P 1'
#
loop_
_entity.id
_entity.type
_entity.pdbx_description
1 polymer ?
#
loop_
_entity_poly.entity_id
_entity_poly.type
_entity_poly.pdbx_seq_one_letter_code
_entity_poly.pdbx_strand_id
1 'polypeptide(L)'
;MQRNGVKHKTSAPFKPSSNGQAERYVATLKQSLRAMHKYEGTIQQKLSTFLLQYRKAPNVTTTHSPAMLFLKRDIRTRIDLLLPELKTKIRINYEEIISNFKIGNLMLEIERL
;
A
#
# COMPACT_ATOMS: atom_id res chain seq x y z
N MET A 1 -28.95 16.86 3.32
CA MET A 1 -27.91 17.07 2.28
C MET A 1 -27.98 18.45 1.60
N GLN A 2 -29.16 18.98 1.29
CA GLN A 2 -29.30 20.28 0.59
C GLN A 2 -28.70 21.47 1.37
N ARG A 3 -28.80 21.47 2.72
CA ARG A 3 -28.19 22.49 3.58
C ARG A 3 -26.65 22.55 3.51
N ASN A 4 -26.00 21.47 3.05
CA ASN A 4 -24.54 21.40 2.91
C ASN A 4 -24.11 21.58 1.45
N GLY A 5 -25.01 22.01 0.55
CA GLY A 5 -24.72 22.14 -0.89
C GLY A 5 -24.53 20.81 -1.62
N VAL A 6 -24.89 19.67 -1.02
CA VAL A 6 -24.67 18.34 -1.62
C VAL A 6 -25.87 17.93 -2.48
N LYS A 7 -25.63 17.71 -3.78
CA LYS A 7 -26.60 17.14 -4.71
C LYS A 7 -26.62 15.61 -4.61
N HIS A 8 -27.66 15.08 -3.98
CA HIS A 8 -27.89 13.64 -3.90
C HIS A 8 -28.37 13.11 -5.26
N LYS A 9 -27.70 12.07 -5.78
CA LYS A 9 -28.10 11.35 -7.00
C LYS A 9 -28.50 9.93 -6.61
N THR A 10 -29.69 9.51 -7.02
CA THR A 10 -30.17 8.14 -6.82
C THR A 10 -29.96 7.32 -8.09
N SER A 11 -29.65 6.04 -7.94
CA SER A 11 -29.64 5.09 -9.05
C SER A 11 -31.08 4.76 -9.47
N ALA A 12 -31.31 4.59 -10.77
CA ALA A 12 -32.59 4.11 -11.27
C ALA A 12 -32.90 2.71 -10.71
N PRO A 13 -34.18 2.38 -10.47
CA PRO A 13 -34.60 1.02 -10.14
C PRO A 13 -34.05 0.01 -11.16
N PHE A 14 -33.67 -1.18 -10.70
CA PHE A 14 -33.17 -2.28 -11.54
C PHE A 14 -31.89 -1.97 -12.37
N LYS A 15 -31.11 -0.95 -11.98
CA LYS A 15 -29.81 -0.63 -12.61
C LYS A 15 -28.62 -0.84 -11.66
N PRO A 16 -28.26 -2.09 -11.33
CA PRO A 16 -27.20 -2.38 -10.35
C PRO A 16 -25.82 -1.86 -10.78
N SER A 17 -25.55 -1.79 -12.08
CA SER A 17 -24.27 -1.31 -12.60
C SER A 17 -23.93 0.13 -12.17
N SER A 18 -24.94 0.98 -11.93
CA SER A 18 -24.73 2.35 -11.44
C SER A 18 -24.15 2.41 -10.02
N ASN A 19 -24.36 1.39 -9.20
CA ASN A 19 -23.85 1.29 -7.82
C ASN A 19 -22.75 0.23 -7.65
N GLY A 20 -22.29 -0.39 -8.75
CA GLY A 20 -21.39 -1.54 -8.71
C GLY A 20 -20.05 -1.27 -8.01
N GLN A 21 -19.55 -0.04 -8.01
CA GLN A 21 -18.34 0.31 -7.25
C GLN A 21 -18.54 0.23 -5.74
N ALA A 22 -19.68 0.72 -5.23
CA ALA A 22 -20.00 0.63 -3.81
C ALA A 22 -20.21 -0.83 -3.40
N GLU A 23 -20.90 -1.61 -4.24
CA GLU A 23 -21.13 -3.04 -4.00
C GLU A 23 -19.82 -3.85 -3.96
N ARG A 24 -18.92 -3.62 -4.93
CA ARG A 24 -17.58 -4.21 -4.93
C ARG A 24 -16.80 -3.86 -3.67
N TYR A 25 -16.82 -2.59 -3.26
CA TYR A 25 -16.17 -2.15 -2.03
C TYR A 25 -16.71 -2.88 -0.80
N VAL A 26 -18.04 -3.01 -0.68
CA VAL A 26 -18.69 -3.73 0.42
C VAL A 26 -18.31 -5.22 0.42
N ALA A 27 -18.20 -5.85 -0.75
CA ALA A 27 -17.74 -7.23 -0.86
C ALA A 27 -16.31 -7.40 -0.35
N THR A 28 -15.39 -6.52 -0.75
CA THR A 28 -13.99 -6.52 -0.26
C THR A 28 -13.92 -6.27 1.24
N LEU A 29 -14.69 -5.33 1.78
CA LEU A 29 -14.78 -5.07 3.22
C LEU A 29 -15.23 -6.31 3.98
N LYS A 30 -16.32 -6.95 3.54
CA LYS A 30 -16.84 -8.17 4.18
C LYS A 30 -15.83 -9.31 4.15
N GLN A 31 -15.14 -9.50 3.02
CA GLN A 31 -14.08 -10.50 2.90
C GLN A 31 -12.93 -10.23 3.87
N SER A 32 -12.48 -8.98 3.97
CA SER A 32 -11.42 -8.59 4.89
C SER A 32 -11.82 -8.79 6.35
N LEU A 33 -13.05 -8.43 6.73
CA LEU A 33 -13.57 -8.66 8.08
C LEU A 33 -13.67 -10.16 8.42
N ARG A 34 -14.09 -11.00 7.47
CA ARG A 34 -14.08 -12.46 7.63
C ARG A 34 -12.67 -13.00 7.84
N ALA A 35 -11.69 -12.51 7.09
CA ALA A 35 -10.28 -12.87 7.28
C ALA A 35 -9.75 -12.42 8.64
N MET A 36 -10.17 -11.23 9.11
CA MET A 36 -9.81 -10.69 10.42
C MET A 36 -10.59 -11.32 11.58
N HIS A 37 -11.51 -12.25 11.35
CA HIS A 37 -12.35 -12.85 12.39
C HIS A 37 -11.51 -13.54 13.48
N LYS A 38 -10.43 -14.22 13.09
CA LYS A 38 -9.55 -14.98 13.99
C LYS A 38 -8.64 -14.12 14.86
N TYR A 39 -8.48 -12.84 14.52
CA TYR A 39 -7.60 -11.93 15.25
C TYR A 39 -8.40 -11.18 16.31
N GLU A 40 -7.76 -10.90 17.44
CA GLU A 40 -8.36 -10.11 18.51
C GLU A 40 -8.58 -8.65 18.09
N GLY A 41 -9.44 -7.96 18.85
CA GLY A 41 -9.73 -6.54 18.66
C GLY A 41 -11.20 -6.26 18.31
N THR A 42 -11.59 -5.02 18.57
CA THR A 42 -12.96 -4.53 18.34
C THR A 42 -13.24 -4.41 16.83
N ILE A 43 -14.53 -4.37 16.47
CA ILE A 43 -14.92 -4.15 15.07
C ILE A 43 -14.40 -2.81 14.55
N GLN A 44 -14.31 -1.79 15.40
CA GLN A 44 -13.79 -0.47 15.07
C GLN A 44 -12.29 -0.52 14.76
N GLN A 45 -11.52 -1.29 15.53
CA GLN A 45 -10.09 -1.51 15.27
C GLN A 45 -9.88 -2.23 13.93
N LYS A 46 -10.62 -3.32 13.69
CA LYS A 46 -10.58 -4.08 12.44
C LYS A 46 -10.94 -3.20 11.24
N LEU A 47 -12.01 -2.41 11.36
CA LEU A 47 -12.43 -1.47 10.33
C LEU A 47 -11.36 -0.41 10.06
N SER A 48 -10.74 0.15 11.09
CA SER A 48 -9.67 1.15 10.96
C SER A 48 -8.45 0.57 10.23
N THR A 49 -8.06 -0.66 10.58
CA THR A 49 -6.98 -1.40 9.92
C THR A 49 -7.30 -1.64 8.45
N PHE A 50 -8.48 -2.15 8.14
CA PHE A 50 -8.93 -2.35 6.75
C PHE A 50 -8.90 -1.05 5.96
N LEU A 51 -9.46 0.02 6.51
CA LEU A 51 -9.53 1.32 5.85
C LEU A 51 -8.15 1.92 5.58
N LEU A 52 -7.18 1.70 6.47
CA LEU A 52 -5.80 2.11 6.24
C LEU A 52 -5.16 1.31 5.10
N GLN A 53 -5.28 -0.02 5.15
CA GLN A 53 -4.72 -0.92 4.14
C GLN A 53 -5.32 -0.67 2.75
N TYR A 54 -6.64 -0.59 2.66
CA TYR A 54 -7.36 -0.36 1.41
C TYR A 54 -6.94 0.97 0.75
N ARG A 55 -6.71 2.02 1.55
CA ARG A 55 -6.28 3.32 1.03
C ARG A 55 -4.81 3.35 0.58
N LYS A 56 -3.96 2.51 1.17
CA LYS A 56 -2.51 2.45 0.85
C LYS A 56 -2.21 1.48 -0.30
N ALA A 57 -2.97 0.40 -0.45
CA ALA A 57 -2.74 -0.60 -1.48
C ALA A 57 -2.99 -0.03 -2.89
N PRO A 58 -2.06 -0.18 -3.85
CA PRO A 58 -2.29 0.21 -5.23
C PRO A 58 -3.34 -0.70 -5.87
N ASN A 59 -4.21 -0.12 -6.70
CA ASN A 59 -5.15 -0.90 -7.49
C ASN A 59 -4.48 -1.34 -8.81
N VAL A 60 -4.71 -2.58 -9.22
CA VAL A 60 -4.11 -3.17 -10.44
C VAL A 60 -4.41 -2.36 -11.69
N THR A 61 -5.65 -1.87 -11.84
CA THR A 61 -6.09 -1.16 -13.04
C THR A 61 -5.54 0.26 -13.09
N THR A 62 -5.50 0.95 -11.95
CA THR A 62 -5.09 2.36 -11.91
C THR A 62 -3.63 2.55 -11.56
N THR A 63 -2.92 1.48 -11.18
CA THR A 63 -1.54 1.41 -10.64
C THR A 63 -1.26 2.27 -9.40
N HIS A 64 -2.24 3.08 -8.97
CA HIS A 64 -2.15 4.03 -7.88
C HIS A 64 -3.06 3.63 -6.72
N SER A 65 -2.68 4.03 -5.51
CA SER A 65 -3.50 3.82 -4.31
C SER A 65 -4.68 4.79 -4.26
N PRO A 66 -5.81 4.42 -3.62
CA PRO A 66 -6.92 5.35 -3.43
C PRO A 66 -6.52 6.64 -2.71
N ALA A 67 -5.60 6.56 -1.74
CA ALA A 67 -5.06 7.74 -1.07
C ALA A 67 -4.30 8.66 -2.03
N MET A 68 -3.50 8.10 -2.93
CA MET A 68 -2.76 8.88 -3.91
C MET A 68 -3.70 9.60 -4.88
N LEU A 69 -4.75 8.92 -5.34
CA LEU A 69 -5.74 9.52 -6.24
C LEU A 69 -6.53 10.65 -5.56
N PHE A 70 -6.87 10.48 -4.28
CA PHE A 70 -7.70 11.43 -3.52
C PHE A 70 -6.91 12.60 -2.91
N LEU A 71 -5.79 12.31 -2.24
CA LEU A 71 -5.00 13.29 -1.49
C LEU A 71 -3.77 13.79 -2.25
N LYS A 72 -3.46 13.22 -3.42
CA LYS A 72 -2.23 13.49 -4.19
C LYS A 72 -0.95 13.26 -3.39
N ARG A 73 -1.00 12.37 -2.39
CA ARG A 73 0.13 11.94 -1.58
C ARG A 73 -0.10 10.55 -1.03
N ASP A 74 1.00 9.87 -0.70
CA ASP A 74 0.95 8.62 0.03
C ASP A 74 0.68 8.81 1.52
N ILE A 75 -0.08 7.87 2.10
CA ILE A 75 -0.24 7.77 3.55
C ILE A 75 0.97 7.02 4.11
N ARG A 76 1.59 7.57 5.16
CA ARG A 76 2.66 6.90 5.90
C ARG A 76 2.08 5.83 6.81
N THR A 77 2.68 4.65 6.75
CA THR A 77 2.39 3.48 7.57
C THR A 77 3.61 3.13 8.42
N ARG A 78 3.47 2.23 9.39
CA ARG A 78 4.60 1.75 10.20
C ARG A 78 5.71 1.11 9.33
N ILE A 79 5.34 0.47 8.22
CA ILE A 79 6.31 -0.11 7.27
C ILE A 79 7.16 1.00 6.63
N ASP A 80 6.56 2.15 6.30
CA ASP A 80 7.27 3.30 5.74
C ASP A 80 8.29 3.91 6.72
N LEU A 81 8.16 3.66 8.02
CA LEU A 81 9.14 4.06 9.03
C LEU A 81 10.34 3.11 9.10
N LEU A 82 10.14 1.83 8.76
CA LEU A 82 11.20 0.80 8.78
C LEU A 82 12.00 0.77 7.48
N LEU A 83 11.38 1.12 6.36
CA LEU A 83 11.99 1.09 5.03
C LEU A 83 13.24 1.99 4.82
N PRO A 84 13.38 3.19 5.43
CA PRO A 84 14.57 4.02 5.28
C PRO A 84 15.84 3.33 5.80
N GLU A 85 15.74 2.66 6.94
CA GLU A 85 16.85 1.91 7.55
C GLU A 85 17.22 0.69 6.69
N LEU A 86 16.21 -0.05 6.20
CA LEU A 86 16.41 -1.19 5.31
C LEU A 86 17.07 -0.80 3.99
N LYS A 87 16.61 0.28 3.34
CA LYS A 87 17.22 0.79 2.10
C LYS A 87 18.68 1.22 2.31
N THR A 88 18.95 1.85 3.45
CA THR A 88 20.32 2.27 3.81
C THR A 88 21.22 1.06 4.03
N LYS A 89 20.75 0.06 4.78
CA LYS A 89 21.50 -1.18 5.05
C LYS A 89 21.75 -2.00 3.79
N ILE A 90 20.74 -2.13 2.93
CA ILE A 90 20.86 -2.80 1.63
C ILE A 90 21.89 -2.08 0.75
N ARG A 91 21.83 -0.74 0.68
CA ARG A 91 22.81 0.05 -0.07
C ARG A 91 24.23 -0.14 0.45
N ILE A 92 24.43 -0.07 1.77
CA ILE A 92 25.75 -0.30 2.39
C ILE A 92 26.30 -1.68 2.02
N ASN A 93 25.47 -2.72 2.10
CA ASN A 93 25.89 -4.08 1.73
C ASN A 93 26.30 -4.18 0.25
N TYR A 94 25.57 -3.54 -0.66
CA TYR A 94 25.97 -3.50 -2.08
C TYR A 94 27.29 -2.75 -2.30
N GLU A 95 27.51 -1.62 -1.63
CA GLU A 95 28.78 -0.88 -1.72
C GLU A 95 29.96 -1.71 -1.17
N GLU A 96 29.75 -2.46 -0.08
CA GLU A 96 30.75 -3.35 0.52
C GLU A 96 31.08 -4.54 -0.41
N ILE A 97 30.06 -5.15 -1.03
CA ILE A 97 30.26 -6.20 -2.04
C ILE A 97 31.04 -5.67 -3.24
N ILE A 98 30.70 -4.47 -3.73
CA ILE A 98 31.38 -3.84 -4.86
C ILE A 98 32.84 -3.48 -4.49
N SER A 99 33.09 -2.97 -3.28
CA SER A 99 34.45 -2.68 -2.81
C SER A 99 35.28 -3.93 -2.66
N ASN A 100 34.72 -4.99 -2.07
CA ASN A 100 35.43 -6.27 -1.89
C ASN A 100 35.75 -6.93 -3.24
N PHE A 101 34.85 -6.82 -4.22
CA PHE A 101 35.11 -7.30 -5.58
C PHE A 101 36.21 -6.50 -6.29
N LYS A 102 36.25 -5.17 -6.11
CA LYS A 102 37.35 -4.33 -6.65
C LYS A 102 38.69 -4.64 -5.97
N ILE A 103 38.72 -4.83 -4.66
CA ILE A 103 39.94 -5.15 -3.90
C ILE A 103 40.46 -6.55 -4.28
N GLY A 104 39.58 -7.54 -4.37
CA GLY A 104 39.96 -8.92 -4.75
C GLY A 104 40.56 -9.02 -6.15
N ASN A 105 40.04 -8.25 -7.12
CA ASN A 105 40.61 -8.22 -8.47
C ASN A 105 41.91 -7.41 -8.55
N LEU A 106 42.09 -6.37 -7.74
CA LEU A 106 43.35 -5.60 -7.70
C LEU A 106 44.50 -6.42 -7.11
N MET A 107 44.23 -7.28 -6.12
CA MET A 107 45.24 -8.17 -5.51
C MET A 107 45.74 -9.24 -6.48
N LEU A 108 44.84 -9.84 -7.27
CA LEU A 108 45.19 -10.86 -8.27
C LEU A 108 45.97 -10.30 -9.48
N GLU A 109 45.87 -8.99 -9.74
CA GLU A 109 46.61 -8.32 -10.83
C GLU A 109 48.04 -7.94 -10.40
N ILE A 110 48.28 -7.67 -9.10
CA ILE A 110 49.60 -7.32 -8.56
C ILE A 110 50.50 -8.55 -8.37
N GLU A 111 49.93 -9.73 -8.07
CA GLU A 111 50.68 -11.00 -7.99
C GLU A 111 51.03 -11.62 -9.36
N ARG A 112 50.64 -10.98 -10.47
CA ARG A 112 50.93 -11.40 -11.85
C ARG A 112 52.02 -10.58 -12.57
N LEU A 113 52.72 -9.70 -11.85
CA LEU A 113 53.92 -8.98 -12.31
C LEU A 113 55.16 -9.45 -11.54
#